data_AF-A0A7S1W503-F1
#
_entry.id   AF-A0A7S1W503-F1
#
_cell.length_a   1.000
_cell.length_b   1.000
_cell.length_c   1.000
_cell.angle_alpha   90.00
_cell.angle_beta   90.00
_cell.angle_gamma   90.00
#
_symmetry.space_group_name_H-M   'P 1'
#
loop_
_entity.id
_entity.type
_entity.pdbx_description
1 polymer ?
#
loop_
_entity_poly.entity_id
_entity_poly.type
_entity_poly.pdbx_seq_one_letter_code
_entity_poly.pdbx_strand_id
1 'polypeptide(L)'
;IPHTNRGLSASSVAALGFVAITIMAGVVRAAPSVRVGAFVHFAGGTDGTTADLVEGTGTAARFKNPQECFEHGTDLFIADAQNHGIRKVGLDTAATSHFAGSPSGTAGTATGTGTSAQFDSPGGFIRLSDGATAVTVDRNAHCMRKIVLATAVVTDLVGLCGTSGFAAGTGTDA
;
A
#
# COMPACT_ATOMS: atom_id res chain seq x y z
N ILE A 1 55.80 -34.71 21.93
CA ILE A 1 55.97 -33.28 21.62
C ILE A 1 54.64 -32.59 21.91
N PRO A 2 54.46 -31.95 23.08
CA PRO A 2 53.28 -31.14 23.36
C PRO A 2 53.56 -29.68 22.96
N HIS A 3 52.72 -29.10 22.11
CA HIS A 3 52.75 -27.66 21.86
C HIS A 3 51.73 -26.98 22.76
N THR A 4 52.25 -26.38 23.84
CA THR A 4 51.57 -25.39 24.66
C THR A 4 51.26 -24.15 23.83
N ASN A 5 49.98 -23.78 23.70
CA ASN A 5 49.61 -22.50 23.14
C ASN A 5 49.64 -21.45 24.25
N ARG A 6 50.62 -20.55 24.17
CA ARG A 6 50.78 -19.38 25.04
C ARG A 6 49.69 -18.36 24.70
N GLY A 7 49.03 -17.85 25.73
CA GLY A 7 48.09 -16.74 25.59
C GLY A 7 48.79 -15.43 25.19
N LEU A 8 48.04 -14.55 24.52
CA LEU A 8 48.30 -13.12 24.46
C LEU A 8 47.03 -12.39 24.87
N SER A 9 47.17 -11.55 25.89
CA SER A 9 46.13 -10.70 26.47
C SER A 9 46.09 -9.32 25.81
N ALA A 10 44.88 -8.74 25.80
CA ALA A 10 44.52 -7.32 25.73
C ALA A 10 44.88 -6.53 24.45
N SER A 11 43.86 -5.99 23.77
CA SER A 11 43.58 -4.53 23.74
C SER A 11 42.61 -4.16 22.59
N SER A 12 41.55 -3.42 22.96
CA SER A 12 40.70 -2.53 22.15
C SER A 12 40.92 -2.41 20.63
N VAL A 13 39.91 -2.79 19.85
CA VAL A 13 39.58 -2.10 18.59
C VAL A 13 38.05 -2.08 18.44
N ALA A 14 37.46 -0.89 18.49
CA ALA A 14 36.08 -0.66 18.12
C ALA A 14 35.92 -0.90 16.62
N ALA A 15 35.25 -1.97 16.23
CA ALA A 15 34.93 -2.22 14.83
C ALA A 15 33.65 -1.45 14.45
N LEU A 16 33.81 -0.17 14.11
CA LEU A 16 32.92 0.48 13.16
C LEU A 16 33.10 -0.24 11.82
N GLY A 17 32.19 -1.15 11.50
CA GLY A 17 32.18 -1.83 10.21
C GLY A 17 31.73 -0.90 9.09
N PHE A 18 32.61 -0.04 8.59
CA PHE A 18 32.51 0.48 7.23
C PHE A 18 33.10 -0.58 6.29
N VAL A 19 32.27 -1.17 5.43
CA VAL A 19 32.78 -1.88 4.25
C VAL A 19 32.83 -0.86 3.12
N ALA A 20 34.05 -0.49 2.75
CA ALA A 20 34.31 0.22 1.51
C ALA A 20 33.98 -0.71 0.32
N ILE A 21 33.05 -0.29 -0.55
CA ILE A 21 32.86 -0.87 -1.87
C ILE A 21 33.06 0.25 -2.89
N THR A 22 34.17 0.18 -3.59
CA THR A 22 34.43 0.86 -4.88
C THR A 22 34.85 -0.29 -5.82
N ILE A 23 34.41 -0.47 -7.07
CA ILE A 23 34.07 0.47 -8.15
C ILE A 23 33.15 -0.25 -9.18
N MET A 24 32.20 0.48 -9.79
CA MET A 24 31.89 0.58 -11.24
C MET A 24 30.39 0.80 -11.49
N ALA A 25 30.04 2.01 -11.98
CA ALA A 25 28.78 2.44 -12.58
C ALA A 25 27.51 1.59 -12.30
N GLY A 26 26.88 1.85 -11.16
CA GLY A 26 25.54 1.34 -10.84
C GLY A 26 25.19 1.74 -9.42
N VAL A 27 24.14 2.52 -9.24
CA VAL A 27 23.72 3.07 -7.95
C VAL A 27 23.50 1.93 -6.95
N VAL A 28 24.37 1.80 -5.93
CA VAL A 28 24.07 0.97 -4.75
C VAL A 28 23.06 1.76 -3.92
N ARG A 29 21.77 1.54 -4.20
CA ARG A 29 20.69 2.00 -3.32
C ARG A 29 20.75 1.13 -2.06
N ALA A 30 21.25 1.70 -0.96
CA ALA A 30 21.12 1.11 0.35
C ALA A 30 19.63 1.14 0.74
N ALA A 31 18.90 0.06 0.46
CA ALA A 31 17.72 -0.24 1.26
C ALA A 31 18.20 -0.49 2.70
N PRO A 32 17.51 0.01 3.74
CA PRO A 32 17.85 -0.32 5.11
C PRO A 32 17.90 -1.85 5.23
N SER A 33 19.02 -2.37 5.72
CA SER A 33 19.26 -3.79 5.88
C SER A 33 18.19 -4.41 6.76
N VAL A 34 17.27 -5.15 6.13
CA VAL A 34 16.25 -5.94 6.81
C VAL A 34 16.99 -7.03 7.59
N ARG A 35 17.07 -6.87 8.91
CA ARG A 35 17.46 -7.98 9.78
C ARG A 35 16.33 -8.99 9.77
N VAL A 36 16.63 -10.24 9.40
CA VAL A 36 15.73 -11.38 9.56
C VAL A 36 15.26 -11.40 11.02
N GLY A 37 13.96 -11.17 11.24
CA GLY A 37 13.34 -11.15 12.57
C GLY A 37 12.95 -9.77 13.14
N ALA A 38 13.17 -8.66 12.42
CA ALA A 38 12.62 -7.36 12.81
C ALA A 38 11.34 -7.06 12.00
N PHE A 39 10.18 -6.96 12.67
CA PHE A 39 9.00 -6.33 12.08
C PHE A 39 9.29 -4.84 11.93
N VAL A 40 9.35 -4.36 10.69
CA VAL A 40 9.50 -2.93 10.38
C VAL A 40 8.12 -2.38 10.03
N HIS A 41 7.71 -1.29 10.69
CA HIS A 41 6.49 -0.58 10.31
C HIS A 41 6.72 0.07 8.94
N PHE A 42 6.14 -0.53 7.89
CA PHE A 42 6.42 -0.13 6.50
C PHE A 42 5.72 1.18 6.12
N ALA A 43 4.42 1.33 6.42
CA ALA A 43 3.66 2.57 6.24
C ALA A 43 2.45 2.59 7.19
N GLY A 44 2.12 3.77 7.73
CA GLY A 44 1.01 3.95 8.67
C GLY A 44 1.43 4.55 10.02
N GLY A 45 0.50 5.21 10.70
CA GLY A 45 0.80 5.86 11.98
C GLY A 45 1.04 4.86 13.10
N THR A 46 1.87 5.25 14.06
CA THR A 46 2.16 4.47 15.28
C THR A 46 1.53 5.07 16.54
N ASP A 47 0.91 6.24 16.43
CA ASP A 47 0.45 7.04 17.57
C ASP A 47 -1.00 6.73 18.00
N GLY A 48 -1.69 5.83 17.29
CA GLY A 48 -3.06 5.44 17.60
C GLY A 48 -4.07 6.59 17.48
N THR A 49 -3.70 7.68 16.80
CA THR A 49 -4.59 8.82 16.59
C THR A 49 -5.72 8.44 15.64
N THR A 50 -6.83 9.19 15.70
CA THR A 50 -7.98 9.01 14.81
C THR A 50 -7.53 9.16 13.38
N ALA A 51 -7.26 8.02 12.78
CA ALA A 51 -6.94 7.80 11.40
C ALA A 51 -7.51 8.87 10.47
N ASP A 52 -6.57 9.45 9.74
CA ASP A 52 -6.64 10.62 8.88
C ASP A 52 -6.14 10.23 7.49
N LEU A 53 -6.63 10.91 6.48
CA LEU A 53 -6.22 10.73 5.09
C LEU A 53 -4.92 11.50 4.85
N VAL A 54 -3.85 11.09 5.53
CA VAL A 54 -2.53 11.75 5.45
C VAL A 54 -1.58 10.93 4.59
N GLU A 55 -1.05 11.60 3.57
CA GLU A 55 0.07 11.12 2.77
C GLU A 55 1.39 11.31 3.51
N GLY A 56 2.39 10.52 3.16
CA GLY A 56 3.68 10.60 3.82
C GLY A 56 4.55 9.37 3.57
N THR A 57 5.77 9.40 4.08
CA THR A 57 6.70 8.28 3.99
C THR A 57 6.73 7.50 5.30
N GLY A 58 6.59 6.18 5.23
CA GLY A 58 6.68 5.31 6.39
C GLY A 58 5.65 5.65 7.46
N THR A 59 6.14 5.90 8.68
CA THR A 59 5.29 6.20 9.83
C THR A 59 4.68 7.60 9.83
N ALA A 60 4.96 8.43 8.81
CA ALA A 60 4.30 9.71 8.61
C ALA A 60 2.95 9.56 7.87
N ALA A 61 2.76 8.49 7.11
CA ALA A 61 1.49 8.20 6.46
C ALA A 61 0.43 7.75 7.47
N ARG A 62 -0.84 7.89 7.12
CA ARG A 62 -1.96 7.46 7.96
C ARG A 62 -3.06 6.80 7.12
N PHE A 63 -3.72 5.82 7.71
CA PHE A 63 -4.80 5.02 7.13
C PHE A 63 -5.90 4.86 8.16
N LYS A 64 -7.14 4.68 7.70
CA LYS A 64 -8.35 4.45 8.48
C LYS A 64 -9.02 3.15 8.10
N ASN A 65 -8.85 2.16 8.97
CA ASN A 65 -9.40 0.81 8.79
C ASN A 65 -9.02 0.21 7.41
N PRO A 66 -7.71 0.17 7.05
CA PRO A 66 -7.29 -0.45 5.80
C PRO A 66 -7.73 -1.92 5.75
N GLN A 67 -8.17 -2.38 4.59
CA GLN A 67 -8.77 -3.70 4.42
C GLN A 67 -7.81 -4.63 3.66
N GLU A 68 -7.97 -4.72 2.34
CA GLU A 68 -7.12 -5.54 1.49
C GLU A 68 -6.09 -4.68 0.77
N CYS A 69 -5.00 -5.32 0.35
CA CYS A 69 -3.99 -4.72 -0.49
C CYS A 69 -3.48 -5.71 -1.53
N PHE A 70 -2.94 -5.20 -2.63
CA PHE A 70 -2.27 -6.00 -3.64
C PHE A 70 -1.10 -5.25 -4.26
N GLU A 71 -0.07 -5.98 -4.68
CA GLU A 71 1.08 -5.40 -5.38
C GLU A 71 0.80 -5.24 -6.88
N HIS A 72 1.35 -4.17 -7.46
CA HIS A 72 1.43 -4.00 -8.90
C HIS A 72 2.65 -3.16 -9.26
N GLY A 73 3.62 -3.78 -9.94
CA GLY A 73 4.90 -3.14 -10.24
C GLY A 73 5.68 -2.85 -8.95
N THR A 74 6.05 -1.59 -8.76
CA THR A 74 6.78 -1.10 -7.58
C THR A 74 5.85 -0.51 -6.51
N ASP A 75 4.54 -0.69 -6.65
CA ASP A 75 3.54 -0.06 -5.79
C ASP A 75 2.65 -1.11 -5.11
N LEU A 76 2.24 -0.83 -3.87
CA LEU A 76 1.20 -1.54 -3.12
C LEU A 76 -0.07 -0.68 -3.12
N PHE A 77 -1.18 -1.23 -3.58
CA PHE A 77 -2.49 -0.58 -3.54
C PHE A 77 -3.25 -1.07 -2.32
N ILE A 78 -3.86 -0.16 -1.56
CA ILE A 78 -4.53 -0.44 -0.29
C ILE A 78 -5.92 0.18 -0.33
N ALA A 79 -6.94 -0.58 0.06
CA ALA A 79 -8.27 -0.03 0.25
C ALA A 79 -8.39 0.52 1.67
N ASP A 80 -8.48 1.84 1.76
CA ASP A 80 -8.50 2.58 3.01
C ASP A 80 -9.96 2.90 3.37
N ALA A 81 -10.64 1.88 3.91
CA ALA A 81 -12.10 1.78 3.87
C ALA A 81 -12.81 2.98 4.50
N GLN A 82 -12.39 3.38 5.70
CA GLN A 82 -13.04 4.48 6.41
C GLN A 82 -12.52 5.86 5.98
N ASN A 83 -11.51 5.91 5.11
CA ASN A 83 -11.13 7.12 4.36
C ASN A 83 -11.74 7.12 2.95
N HIS A 84 -12.58 6.15 2.60
CA HIS A 84 -13.37 6.14 1.37
C HIS A 84 -12.52 6.26 0.09
N GLY A 85 -11.35 5.62 0.07
CA GLY A 85 -10.43 5.71 -1.05
C GLY A 85 -9.46 4.55 -1.18
N ILE A 86 -8.81 4.51 -2.33
CA ILE A 86 -7.70 3.60 -2.62
C ILE A 86 -6.40 4.39 -2.50
N ARG A 87 -5.48 3.86 -1.71
CA ARG A 87 -4.16 4.43 -1.44
C ARG A 87 -3.11 3.65 -2.20
N LYS A 88 -1.98 4.28 -2.48
CA LYS A 88 -0.84 3.69 -3.14
C LYS A 88 0.41 3.92 -2.31
N VAL A 89 1.20 2.88 -2.09
CA VAL A 89 2.46 2.95 -1.34
C VAL A 89 3.59 2.45 -2.24
N GLY A 90 4.62 3.26 -2.47
CA GLY A 90 5.82 2.83 -3.18
C GLY A 90 6.60 1.80 -2.35
N LEU A 91 6.83 0.60 -2.87
CA LEU A 91 7.50 -0.50 -2.17
C LEU A 91 8.96 -0.18 -1.83
N ASP A 92 9.63 0.62 -2.66
CA ASP A 92 11.04 1.02 -2.44
C ASP A 92 11.20 2.25 -1.55
N THR A 93 10.16 3.09 -1.45
CA THR A 93 10.25 4.42 -0.81
C THR A 93 9.40 4.51 0.45
N ALA A 94 8.46 3.58 0.66
CA ALA A 94 7.40 3.68 1.66
C ALA A 94 6.55 4.96 1.53
N ALA A 95 6.60 5.65 0.38
CA ALA A 95 5.84 6.87 0.14
C ALA A 95 4.38 6.51 -0.17
N THR A 96 3.46 7.00 0.63
CA THR A 96 2.02 6.82 0.48
C THR A 96 1.41 8.02 -0.22
N SER A 97 0.61 7.78 -1.25
CA SER A 97 -0.22 8.77 -1.93
C SER A 97 -1.67 8.31 -2.06
N HIS A 98 -2.56 9.24 -2.33
CA HIS A 98 -3.96 8.98 -2.66
C HIS A 98 -4.09 8.63 -4.14
N PHE A 99 -4.60 7.43 -4.44
CA PHE A 99 -4.68 6.94 -5.83
C PHE A 99 -6.04 7.22 -6.45
N ALA A 100 -7.12 6.90 -5.74
CA ALA A 100 -8.49 7.17 -6.18
C ALA A 100 -9.44 7.35 -4.98
N GLY A 101 -10.53 8.10 -5.16
CA GLY A 101 -11.50 8.42 -4.11
C GLY A 101 -11.44 9.89 -3.69
N SER A 102 -12.39 10.34 -2.88
CA SER A 102 -12.44 11.75 -2.45
C SER A 102 -11.20 12.15 -1.63
N PRO A 103 -10.53 13.27 -1.95
CA PRO A 103 -9.37 13.75 -1.19
C PRO A 103 -9.75 14.32 0.19
N SER A 104 -11.03 14.53 0.45
CA SER A 104 -11.55 14.89 1.79
C SER A 104 -12.03 13.67 2.58
N GLY A 105 -11.87 12.46 2.03
CA GLY A 105 -12.39 11.23 2.63
C GLY A 105 -13.93 11.18 2.66
N THR A 106 -14.60 11.92 1.78
CA THR A 106 -16.06 11.92 1.69
C THR A 106 -16.55 10.67 0.97
N ALA A 107 -17.47 9.94 1.60
CA ALA A 107 -18.15 8.80 1.00
C ALA A 107 -19.01 9.19 -0.21
N GLY A 108 -19.14 8.29 -1.17
CA GLY A 108 -20.06 8.46 -2.30
C GLY A 108 -19.84 7.41 -3.39
N THR A 109 -20.56 7.55 -4.51
CA THR A 109 -20.60 6.52 -5.56
C THR A 109 -20.17 7.01 -6.94
N ALA A 110 -19.78 8.28 -7.06
CA ALA A 110 -19.38 8.87 -8.34
C ALA A 110 -18.26 8.06 -9.02
N THR A 111 -18.47 7.67 -10.27
CA THR A 111 -17.40 7.22 -11.17
C THR A 111 -16.50 8.40 -11.54
N GLY A 112 -15.27 8.13 -11.94
CA GLY A 112 -14.36 9.19 -12.37
C GLY A 112 -12.91 8.73 -12.39
N THR A 113 -12.01 9.69 -12.55
CA THR A 113 -10.57 9.43 -12.57
C THR A 113 -9.93 9.96 -11.30
N GLY A 114 -9.16 9.12 -10.61
CA GLY A 114 -8.41 9.49 -9.42
C GLY A 114 -9.29 10.13 -8.34
N THR A 115 -9.02 11.40 -8.01
CA THR A 115 -9.73 12.16 -6.97
C THR A 115 -11.15 12.57 -7.31
N SER A 116 -11.58 12.43 -8.58
CA SER A 116 -12.96 12.67 -8.99
C SER A 116 -13.87 11.46 -8.74
N ALA A 117 -13.30 10.27 -8.55
CA ALA A 117 -14.07 9.09 -8.15
C ALA A 117 -14.42 9.17 -6.65
N GLN A 118 -15.50 8.51 -6.26
CA GLN A 118 -15.89 8.35 -4.86
C GLN A 118 -16.18 6.87 -4.56
N PHE A 119 -15.88 6.47 -3.32
CA PHE A 119 -16.18 5.15 -2.79
C PHE A 119 -16.94 5.28 -1.48
N ASP A 120 -17.58 4.20 -1.04
CA ASP A 120 -18.16 4.06 0.28
C ASP A 120 -17.73 2.75 0.95
N SER A 121 -16.65 2.83 1.72
CA SER A 121 -16.02 1.70 2.41
C SER A 121 -15.48 0.61 1.45
N PRO A 122 -14.55 0.98 0.54
CA PRO A 122 -13.93 0.03 -0.37
C PRO A 122 -13.12 -1.01 0.42
N GLY A 123 -12.84 -2.16 -0.19
CA GLY A 123 -11.93 -3.10 0.43
C GLY A 123 -11.45 -4.22 -0.43
N GLY A 124 -12.27 -5.26 -0.57
CA GLY A 124 -11.84 -6.48 -1.24
C GLY A 124 -11.27 -6.16 -2.62
N PHE A 125 -10.17 -6.80 -3.03
CA PHE A 125 -9.53 -6.58 -4.32
C PHE A 125 -9.37 -7.89 -5.09
N ILE A 126 -9.56 -7.81 -6.40
CA ILE A 126 -9.14 -8.86 -7.33
C ILE A 126 -8.46 -8.19 -8.51
N ARG A 127 -7.20 -8.55 -8.78
CA ARG A 127 -6.52 -8.15 -10.02
C ARG A 127 -7.00 -9.04 -11.16
N LEU A 128 -7.40 -8.44 -12.27
CA LEU A 128 -7.84 -9.18 -13.44
C LEU A 128 -6.64 -9.76 -14.20
N SER A 129 -6.90 -10.80 -15.00
CA SER A 129 -5.88 -11.49 -15.79
C SER A 129 -5.25 -10.62 -16.89
N ASP A 130 -5.86 -9.47 -17.22
CA ASP A 130 -5.29 -8.49 -18.13
C ASP A 130 -4.05 -7.78 -17.54
N GLY A 131 -3.83 -7.89 -16.23
CA GLY A 131 -2.74 -7.26 -15.50
C GLY A 131 -2.85 -5.74 -15.37
N ALA A 132 -3.80 -5.10 -16.05
CA ALA A 132 -3.98 -3.65 -16.13
C ALA A 132 -5.13 -3.15 -15.24
N THR A 133 -6.01 -4.05 -14.82
CA THR A 133 -7.25 -3.73 -14.14
C THR A 133 -7.33 -4.45 -12.79
N ALA A 134 -7.87 -3.75 -11.78
CA ALA A 134 -8.32 -4.35 -10.53
C ALA A 134 -9.81 -4.10 -10.35
N VAL A 135 -10.47 -4.99 -9.61
CA VAL A 135 -11.84 -4.84 -9.14
C VAL A 135 -11.81 -4.69 -7.64
N THR A 136 -12.54 -3.72 -7.11
CA THR A 136 -12.77 -3.59 -5.67
C THR A 136 -14.24 -3.76 -5.30
N VAL A 137 -14.50 -4.32 -4.13
CA VAL A 137 -15.84 -4.35 -3.53
C VAL A 137 -16.05 -3.06 -2.73
N ASP A 138 -17.05 -2.29 -3.12
CA ASP A 138 -17.43 -1.03 -2.50
C ASP A 138 -18.63 -1.28 -1.58
N ARG A 139 -18.33 -1.60 -0.31
CA ARG A 139 -19.22 -2.40 0.53
C ARG A 139 -20.52 -1.69 0.90
N ASN A 140 -20.41 -0.41 1.25
CA ASN A 140 -21.59 0.39 1.61
C ASN A 140 -22.24 1.00 0.36
N ALA A 141 -21.52 1.04 -0.76
CA ALA A 141 -22.09 1.38 -2.06
C ALA A 141 -22.86 0.22 -2.70
N HIS A 142 -22.79 -1.00 -2.15
CA HIS A 142 -23.48 -2.19 -2.64
C HIS A 142 -23.12 -2.59 -4.08
N CYS A 143 -21.89 -2.30 -4.52
CA CYS A 143 -21.46 -2.58 -5.89
C CYS A 143 -19.97 -2.98 -5.95
N MET A 144 -19.57 -3.47 -7.12
CA MET A 144 -18.16 -3.71 -7.45
C MET A 144 -17.68 -2.63 -8.43
N ARG A 145 -16.50 -2.08 -8.17
CA ARG A 145 -15.88 -1.03 -8.99
C ARG A 145 -14.69 -1.58 -9.73
N LYS A 146 -14.60 -1.30 -11.03
CA LYS A 146 -13.43 -1.59 -11.86
C LYS A 146 -12.49 -0.38 -11.81
N ILE A 147 -11.19 -0.62 -11.68
CA ILE A 147 -10.14 0.38 -11.58
C ILE A 147 -9.07 0.06 -12.62
N VAL A 148 -8.81 0.98 -13.55
CA VAL A 148 -7.67 0.89 -14.47
C VAL A 148 -6.43 1.43 -13.78
N LEU A 149 -5.44 0.57 -13.55
CA LEU A 149 -4.29 0.86 -12.67
C LEU A 149 -3.35 1.93 -13.22
N ALA A 150 -3.22 2.02 -14.55
CA ALA A 150 -2.36 3.00 -15.19
C ALA A 150 -2.94 4.43 -15.17
N THR A 151 -4.26 4.57 -15.11
CA THR A 151 -4.95 5.86 -15.29
C THR A 151 -5.80 6.26 -14.09
N ALA A 152 -5.99 5.38 -13.10
CA ALA A 152 -6.90 5.55 -11.99
C ALA A 152 -8.37 5.80 -12.41
N VAL A 153 -8.77 5.34 -13.60
CA VAL A 153 -10.17 5.40 -14.05
C VAL A 153 -10.99 4.38 -13.26
N VAL A 154 -12.03 4.85 -12.58
CA VAL A 154 -12.96 4.07 -11.78
C VAL A 154 -14.32 4.04 -12.48
N THR A 155 -14.82 2.85 -12.77
CA THR A 155 -16.17 2.64 -13.29
C THR A 155 -16.92 1.62 -12.47
N ASP A 156 -18.24 1.62 -12.56
CA ASP A 156 -19.06 0.56 -11.99
C ASP A 156 -18.88 -0.70 -12.84
N LEU A 157 -18.85 -1.87 -12.19
CA LEU A 157 -18.69 -3.15 -12.86
C LEU A 157 -19.92 -4.04 -12.67
N VAL A 158 -20.34 -4.22 -11.42
CA VAL A 158 -21.50 -5.04 -11.04
C VAL A 158 -22.27 -4.34 -9.93
N GLY A 159 -23.59 -4.37 -9.99
CA GLY A 159 -24.47 -3.74 -9.03
C GLY A 159 -24.73 -2.27 -9.34
N LEU A 160 -25.88 -1.76 -8.90
CA LEU A 160 -26.21 -0.34 -8.95
C LEU A 160 -25.67 0.40 -7.72
N CYS A 161 -24.54 1.10 -7.89
CA CYS A 161 -23.88 1.78 -6.78
C CYS A 161 -24.80 2.79 -6.07
N GLY A 162 -24.89 2.67 -4.74
CA GLY A 162 -25.72 3.50 -3.86
C GLY A 162 -27.12 2.96 -3.63
N THR A 163 -27.47 1.82 -4.24
CA THR A 163 -28.77 1.17 -4.08
C THR A 163 -28.58 -0.21 -3.45
N SER A 164 -29.18 -0.43 -2.29
CA SER A 164 -29.26 -1.78 -1.71
C SER A 164 -30.40 -2.57 -2.35
N GLY A 165 -30.23 -3.89 -2.51
CA GLY A 165 -31.27 -4.74 -3.06
C GLY A 165 -30.77 -6.11 -3.49
N PHE A 166 -31.68 -6.87 -4.09
CA PHE A 166 -31.39 -8.12 -4.77
C PHE A 166 -32.13 -8.08 -6.11
N ALA A 167 -31.41 -7.87 -7.20
CA ALA A 167 -31.94 -7.98 -8.55
C ALA A 167 -31.18 -9.06 -9.33
N ALA A 168 -31.89 -9.75 -10.20
CA ALA A 168 -31.25 -10.59 -11.20
C ALA A 168 -30.91 -9.69 -12.40
N GLY A 169 -29.68 -9.76 -12.88
CA GLY A 169 -29.22 -8.95 -14.00
C GLY A 169 -27.77 -9.26 -14.35
N THR A 170 -27.21 -8.47 -15.26
CA THR A 170 -25.79 -8.55 -15.62
C THR A 170 -25.15 -7.19 -15.45
N GLY A 171 -23.95 -7.15 -14.86
CA GLY A 171 -23.24 -5.89 -14.66
C GLY A 171 -24.01 -4.92 -13.76
N THR A 172 -24.18 -3.67 -14.21
CA THR A 172 -24.85 -2.60 -13.46
C THR A 172 -26.37 -2.73 -13.39
N ASP A 173 -26.95 -3.67 -14.14
CA ASP A 173 -28.40 -3.95 -14.11
C ASP A 173 -28.78 -5.00 -13.04
N ALA A 174 -27.77 -5.56 -12.34
CA ALA A 174 -27.92 -6.55 -11.26
C ALA A 174 -28.05 -5.90 -9.87
#